data_AF-A0A7Y9DY41-F1
#
_entry.id   AF-A0A7Y9DY41-F1
#
_cell.length_a   1.000
_cell.length_b   1.000
_cell.length_c   1.000
_cell.angle_alpha   90.00
_cell.angle_beta   90.00
_cell.angle_gamma   90.00
#
_symmetry.space_group_name_H-M   'P 1'
#
loop_
_entity.id
_entity.type
_entity.pdbx_description
1 polymer ?
#
loop_
_entity_poly.entity_id
_entity_poly.type
_entity_poly.pdbx_seq_one_letter_code
_entity_poly.pdbx_strand_id
1 'polypeptide(L)'
;MNENDTDAVIAHEDRVAAARDRANDRRDKADANAYRGLMASSDTSRYEEMAGQRETIGAALSREATAGAGAYSPGALGDAGKVLVAARDAYVAGQNGAAVAASSVKRTLDDQLANPAGKVAVAEELIESGRRELGKASADAMALADTAIALLTEDALPKVPAGQEMVAREDAKMLLGAAHSAVSAQAAAVRYVEQHDDSVAAMLADRHWLKMYVTGRGWSGTDVDRLYDAISSAAVRKAATSSDSRRKASALAIGHAQGIRRAAGSLPTLGATLDPRRSR
;
A
#
# COMPACT_ATOMS: atom_id res chain seq x y z
N MET A 1 -50.33 -51.59 -27.90
CA MET A 1 -49.65 -50.36 -27.47
C MET A 1 -50.70 -49.50 -26.80
N ASN A 2 -50.55 -49.24 -25.51
CA ASN A 2 -51.59 -48.65 -24.67
C ASN A 2 -51.60 -47.12 -24.85
N GLU A 3 -52.75 -46.55 -25.19
CA GLU A 3 -53.00 -45.10 -25.23
C GLU A 3 -52.61 -44.40 -23.91
N ASN A 4 -52.70 -45.12 -22.78
CA ASN A 4 -52.28 -44.63 -21.45
C ASN A 4 -50.79 -44.27 -21.35
N ASP A 5 -49.90 -44.87 -22.14
CA ASP A 5 -48.46 -44.56 -22.08
C ASP A 5 -48.13 -43.25 -22.81
N THR A 6 -48.95 -42.85 -23.80
CA THR A 6 -48.72 -41.61 -24.57
C THR A 6 -49.18 -40.39 -23.78
N ASP A 7 -50.32 -40.48 -23.10
CA ASP A 7 -50.83 -39.40 -22.23
C ASP A 7 -49.91 -39.14 -21.03
N ALA A 8 -49.27 -40.18 -20.50
CA ALA A 8 -48.31 -40.05 -19.41
C ALA A 8 -47.02 -39.32 -19.84
N VAL A 9 -46.57 -39.52 -21.07
CA VAL A 9 -45.39 -38.84 -21.64
C VAL A 9 -45.71 -37.37 -21.91
N ILE A 10 -46.85 -37.06 -22.53
CA ILE A 10 -47.27 -35.67 -22.79
C ILE A 10 -47.41 -34.89 -21.47
N ALA A 11 -48.06 -35.49 -20.46
CA ALA A 11 -48.20 -34.86 -19.15
C ALA A 11 -46.86 -34.69 -18.40
N HIS A 12 -45.83 -35.48 -18.73
CA HIS A 12 -44.48 -35.30 -18.18
C HIS A 12 -43.75 -34.16 -18.88
N GLU A 13 -43.81 -34.08 -20.21
CA GLU A 13 -43.20 -33.01 -21.00
C GLU A 13 -43.77 -31.64 -20.64
N ASP A 14 -45.09 -31.52 -20.45
CA ASP A 14 -45.75 -30.28 -20.02
C ASP A 14 -45.28 -29.83 -18.63
N ARG A 15 -45.07 -30.78 -17.70
CA ARG A 15 -44.54 -30.46 -16.36
C ARG A 15 -43.09 -30.00 -16.42
N VAL A 16 -42.28 -30.60 -17.30
CA VAL A 16 -40.88 -30.21 -17.50
C VAL A 16 -40.80 -28.82 -18.14
N ALA A 17 -41.63 -28.54 -19.15
CA ALA A 17 -41.74 -27.22 -19.76
C ALA A 17 -42.17 -26.16 -18.73
N ALA A 18 -43.22 -26.43 -17.96
CA ALA A 18 -43.69 -25.51 -16.92
C ALA A 18 -42.67 -25.30 -15.78
N ALA A 19 -41.85 -26.31 -15.46
CA ALA A 19 -40.76 -26.17 -14.49
C ALA A 19 -39.62 -25.31 -15.04
N ARG A 20 -39.31 -25.45 -16.33
CA ARG A 20 -38.30 -24.63 -17.03
C ARG A 20 -38.73 -23.18 -17.13
N ASP A 21 -40.00 -22.92 -17.45
CA ASP A 21 -40.53 -21.55 -17.51
C ASP A 21 -40.52 -20.88 -16.13
N ARG A 22 -40.87 -21.62 -15.06
CA ARG A 22 -40.75 -21.11 -13.69
C ARG A 22 -39.31 -20.83 -13.27
N ALA A 23 -38.35 -21.63 -13.74
CA ALA A 23 -36.93 -21.40 -13.47
C ALA A 23 -36.42 -20.15 -14.20
N ASN A 24 -36.83 -19.97 -15.45
CA ASN A 24 -36.50 -18.78 -16.24
C ASN A 24 -37.14 -17.51 -15.65
N ASP A 25 -38.43 -17.54 -15.28
CA ASP A 25 -39.11 -16.41 -14.65
C ASP A 25 -38.50 -16.02 -13.29
N ARG A 26 -38.03 -17.01 -12.50
CA ARG A 26 -37.28 -16.73 -11.26
C ARG A 26 -35.93 -16.07 -11.54
N ARG A 27 -35.24 -16.51 -12.59
CA ARG A 27 -33.96 -15.92 -13.03
C ARG A 27 -34.18 -14.49 -13.51
N ASP A 28 -35.16 -14.26 -14.37
CA ASP A 28 -35.50 -12.94 -14.90
C ASP A 28 -35.93 -11.98 -13.78
N LYS A 29 -36.67 -12.46 -12.78
CA LYS A 29 -37.02 -11.68 -11.58
C LYS A 29 -35.82 -11.38 -10.68
N ALA A 30 -34.88 -12.33 -10.54
CA ALA A 30 -33.65 -12.10 -9.80
C ALA A 30 -32.77 -11.06 -10.49
N ASP A 31 -32.64 -11.16 -11.82
CA ASP A 31 -31.89 -10.22 -12.65
C ASP A 31 -32.55 -8.83 -12.66
N ALA A 32 -33.89 -8.76 -12.72
CA ALA A 32 -34.64 -7.51 -12.62
C ALA A 32 -34.53 -6.86 -11.24
N ASN A 33 -34.51 -7.64 -10.15
CA ASN A 33 -34.30 -7.11 -8.80
C ASN A 33 -32.85 -6.68 -8.57
N ALA A 34 -31.87 -7.39 -9.13
CA ALA A 34 -30.47 -6.97 -9.14
C ALA A 34 -30.30 -5.65 -9.91
N TYR A 35 -30.93 -5.52 -11.08
CA TYR A 35 -30.96 -4.30 -11.88
C TYR A 35 -31.65 -3.15 -11.13
N ARG A 36 -32.78 -3.40 -10.46
CA ARG A 36 -33.48 -2.38 -9.66
C ARG A 36 -32.66 -1.97 -8.42
N GLY A 37 -31.93 -2.89 -7.81
CA GLY A 37 -30.98 -2.58 -6.73
C GLY A 37 -29.79 -1.75 -7.22
N LEU A 38 -29.26 -2.04 -8.41
CA LEU A 38 -28.20 -1.28 -9.07
C LEU A 38 -28.66 0.14 -9.44
N MET A 39 -29.85 0.30 -10.04
CA MET A 39 -30.44 1.59 -10.40
C MET A 39 -30.93 2.39 -9.18
N ALA A 40 -31.29 1.73 -8.06
CA ALA A 40 -31.55 2.42 -6.79
C ALA A 40 -30.24 2.83 -6.08
N SER A 41 -29.12 2.17 -6.40
CA SER A 41 -27.78 2.51 -5.89
C SER A 41 -26.99 3.44 -6.81
N SER A 42 -27.53 3.80 -7.98
CA SER A 42 -26.95 4.75 -8.94
C SER A 42 -27.14 6.19 -8.47
N ASP A 43 -26.93 6.43 -7.17
CA ASP A 43 -26.61 7.76 -6.68
C ASP A 43 -25.29 8.14 -7.33
N THR A 44 -25.37 8.83 -8.46
CA THR A 44 -24.26 9.56 -9.08
C THR A 44 -23.53 10.41 -8.04
N SER A 45 -24.26 10.88 -7.02
CA SER A 45 -23.79 11.55 -5.82
C SER A 45 -22.72 10.77 -5.06
N ARG A 46 -22.79 9.43 -4.96
CA ARG A 46 -21.78 8.60 -4.26
C ARG A 46 -20.52 8.38 -5.08
N TYR A 47 -20.65 8.28 -6.40
CA TYR A 47 -19.48 8.23 -7.28
C TYR A 47 -18.75 9.58 -7.35
N GLU A 48 -19.49 10.69 -7.27
CA GLU A 48 -18.95 12.05 -7.13
C GLU A 48 -18.34 12.31 -5.74
N GLU A 49 -18.96 11.80 -4.67
CA GLU A 49 -18.42 11.83 -3.31
C GLU A 49 -17.15 10.96 -3.17
N MET A 50 -17.10 9.81 -3.87
CA MET A 50 -15.89 9.00 -4.03
C MET A 50 -14.81 9.71 -4.84
N ALA A 51 -15.16 10.48 -5.88
CA ALA A 51 -14.23 11.33 -6.61
C ALA A 51 -13.69 12.46 -5.74
N GLY A 52 -14.52 13.08 -4.89
CA GLY A 52 -14.12 14.12 -3.93
C GLY A 52 -13.29 13.61 -2.74
N GLN A 53 -13.56 12.40 -2.22
CA GLN A 53 -12.71 11.74 -1.22
C GLN A 53 -11.37 11.27 -1.82
N ARG A 54 -11.36 10.82 -3.08
CA ARG A 54 -10.14 10.55 -3.86
C ARG A 54 -9.33 11.83 -4.10
N GLU A 55 -9.99 12.94 -4.37
CA GLU A 55 -9.35 14.24 -4.56
C GLU A 55 -8.76 14.77 -3.25
N THR A 56 -9.42 14.60 -2.10
CA THR A 56 -8.91 15.11 -0.82
C THR A 56 -7.79 14.26 -0.22
N ILE A 57 -7.92 12.93 -0.17
CA ILE A 57 -6.88 12.03 0.36
C ILE A 57 -5.75 11.86 -0.67
N GLY A 58 -6.12 11.67 -1.94
CA GLY A 58 -5.17 11.59 -3.04
C GLY A 58 -4.42 12.88 -3.27
N ALA A 59 -5.04 14.07 -3.20
CA ALA A 59 -4.31 15.33 -3.32
C ALA A 59 -3.60 15.75 -2.04
N ALA A 60 -3.99 15.32 -0.84
CA ALA A 60 -3.18 15.55 0.37
C ALA A 60 -1.89 14.70 0.34
N LEU A 61 -2.01 13.42 0.02
CA LEU A 61 -0.88 12.49 -0.08
C LEU A 61 -0.04 12.74 -1.34
N SER A 62 -0.65 13.16 -2.45
CA SER A 62 0.06 13.63 -3.65
C SER A 62 0.71 14.99 -3.42
N ARG A 63 0.12 15.90 -2.64
CA ARG A 63 0.81 17.14 -2.22
C ARG A 63 2.00 16.83 -1.33
N GLU A 64 1.90 15.91 -0.38
CA GLU A 64 3.06 15.45 0.40
C GLU A 64 4.11 14.79 -0.49
N ALA A 65 3.74 13.87 -1.39
CA ALA A 65 4.69 13.20 -2.29
C ALA A 65 5.35 14.16 -3.30
N THR A 66 4.61 15.17 -3.79
CA THR A 66 5.09 16.14 -4.80
C THR A 66 5.86 17.30 -4.16
N ALA A 67 5.48 17.76 -2.96
CA ALA A 67 6.24 18.77 -2.21
C ALA A 67 7.59 18.21 -1.72
N GLY A 68 7.64 16.93 -1.35
CA GLY A 68 8.89 16.23 -1.04
C GLY A 68 9.80 16.10 -2.25
N ALA A 69 9.29 15.58 -3.37
CA ALA A 69 10.09 15.36 -4.57
C ALA A 69 10.54 16.67 -5.27
N GLY A 70 9.77 17.75 -5.17
CA GLY A 70 10.14 19.06 -5.72
C GLY A 70 11.18 19.84 -4.90
N ALA A 71 11.36 19.51 -3.61
CA ALA A 71 12.34 20.15 -2.74
C ALA A 71 13.75 19.57 -2.88
N TYR A 72 13.89 18.36 -3.45
CA TYR A 72 15.16 17.67 -3.56
C TYR A 72 15.44 17.32 -5.02
N SER A 73 16.43 17.99 -5.61
CA SER A 73 16.97 17.62 -6.92
C SER A 73 17.25 16.10 -6.96
N PRO A 74 16.87 15.36 -8.03
CA PRO A 74 17.25 13.97 -8.23
C PRO A 74 18.77 13.72 -8.08
N GLY A 75 19.59 14.76 -8.25
CA GLY A 75 21.03 14.70 -7.99
C GLY A 75 21.43 14.64 -6.51
N ALA A 76 20.57 15.09 -5.60
CA ALA A 76 20.85 15.12 -4.15
C ALA A 76 20.54 13.80 -3.44
N LEU A 77 19.57 13.03 -3.95
CA LEU A 77 19.12 11.74 -3.39
C LEU A 77 19.50 10.53 -4.27
N GLY A 78 20.20 10.77 -5.39
CA GLY A 78 20.70 9.72 -6.27
C GLY A 78 19.62 8.76 -6.75
N ASP A 79 19.92 7.46 -6.71
CA ASP A 79 19.00 6.42 -7.18
C ASP A 79 17.75 6.26 -6.30
N ALA A 80 17.85 6.57 -5.00
CA ALA A 80 16.70 6.54 -4.09
C ALA A 80 15.62 7.56 -4.49
N GLY A 81 16.03 8.74 -4.97
CA GLY A 81 15.12 9.73 -5.52
C GLY A 81 14.38 9.24 -6.76
N LYS A 82 15.05 8.53 -7.67
CA LYS A 82 14.42 7.95 -8.87
C LYS A 82 13.39 6.88 -8.50
N VAL A 83 13.73 6.01 -7.55
CA VAL A 83 12.82 4.95 -7.06
C VAL A 83 11.60 5.56 -6.37
N LEU A 84 11.78 6.64 -5.60
CA LEU A 84 10.68 7.36 -4.96
C LEU A 84 9.71 7.98 -5.98
N VAL A 85 10.24 8.59 -7.05
CA VAL A 85 9.42 9.11 -8.17
C VAL A 85 8.67 7.97 -8.85
N ALA A 86 9.32 6.84 -9.13
CA ALA A 86 8.65 5.68 -9.71
C ALA A 86 7.53 5.12 -8.81
N ALA A 87 7.73 5.09 -7.48
CA ALA A 87 6.70 4.69 -6.53
C ALA A 87 5.47 5.61 -6.58
N ARG A 88 5.70 6.92 -6.66
CA ARG A 88 4.64 7.92 -6.84
C ARG A 88 3.90 7.71 -8.17
N ASP A 89 4.63 7.55 -9.27
CA ASP A 89 4.04 7.41 -10.60
C ASP A 89 3.19 6.13 -10.70
N ALA A 90 3.64 5.03 -10.10
CA ALA A 90 2.85 3.80 -9.99
C ALA A 90 1.55 4.00 -9.19
N TYR A 91 1.62 4.72 -8.07
CA TYR A 91 0.43 5.07 -7.28
C TYR A 91 -0.56 5.93 -8.08
N VAL A 92 -0.08 6.98 -8.76
CA VAL A 92 -0.90 7.87 -9.59
C VAL A 92 -1.51 7.12 -10.78
N ALA A 93 -0.75 6.24 -11.43
CA ALA A 93 -1.26 5.39 -12.51
C ALA A 93 -2.40 4.48 -12.02
N GLY A 94 -2.27 3.90 -10.83
CA GLY A 94 -3.34 3.12 -10.19
C GLY A 94 -4.60 3.94 -9.93
N GLN A 95 -4.47 5.17 -9.41
CA GLN A 95 -5.60 6.07 -9.20
C GLN A 95 -6.31 6.42 -10.52
N ASN A 96 -5.55 6.73 -11.56
CA ASN A 96 -6.09 7.06 -12.88
C ASN A 96 -6.81 5.85 -13.50
N GLY A 97 -6.21 4.65 -13.42
CA GLY A 97 -6.85 3.41 -13.87
C GLY A 97 -8.19 3.15 -13.17
N ALA A 98 -8.25 3.37 -11.86
CA ALA A 98 -9.50 3.26 -11.10
C ALA A 98 -10.56 4.28 -11.48
N ALA A 99 -10.18 5.49 -11.88
CA ALA A 99 -11.11 6.52 -12.35
C ALA A 99 -11.64 6.18 -13.75
N VAL A 100 -10.78 5.65 -14.63
CA VAL A 100 -11.17 5.17 -15.96
C VAL A 100 -12.11 3.98 -15.84
N ALA A 101 -11.81 2.98 -14.99
CA ALA A 101 -12.67 1.82 -14.76
C ALA A 101 -14.06 2.24 -14.24
N ALA A 102 -14.12 3.12 -13.23
CA ALA A 102 -15.38 3.63 -12.71
C ALA A 102 -16.20 4.38 -13.78
N SER A 103 -15.53 5.20 -14.60
CA SER A 103 -16.19 5.93 -15.69
C SER A 103 -16.71 5.01 -16.78
N SER A 104 -15.96 3.95 -17.11
CA SER A 104 -16.37 2.92 -18.07
C SER A 104 -17.58 2.13 -17.57
N VAL A 105 -17.57 1.72 -16.29
CA VAL A 105 -18.71 1.05 -15.64
C VAL A 105 -19.96 1.93 -15.71
N LYS A 106 -19.85 3.21 -15.33
CA LYS A 106 -20.96 4.16 -15.41
C LYS A 106 -21.52 4.26 -16.83
N ARG A 107 -20.65 4.46 -17.84
CA ARG A 107 -21.06 4.54 -19.24
C ARG A 107 -21.77 3.27 -19.72
N THR A 108 -21.27 2.09 -19.36
CA THR A 108 -21.88 0.81 -19.72
C THR A 108 -23.26 0.62 -19.09
N LEU A 109 -23.45 1.09 -17.85
CA LEU A 109 -24.75 1.02 -17.18
C LEU A 109 -25.75 2.07 -17.71
N ASP A 110 -25.26 3.26 -18.08
CA ASP A 110 -26.07 4.38 -18.60
C ASP A 110 -26.47 4.22 -20.08
N ASP A 111 -25.79 3.35 -20.85
CA ASP A 111 -26.17 3.04 -22.23
C ASP A 111 -27.61 2.53 -22.24
N GLN A 112 -28.55 3.19 -22.91
CA GLN A 112 -29.95 2.75 -22.96
C GLN A 112 -30.25 1.75 -24.08
N LEU A 113 -29.35 1.58 -25.04
CA LEU A 113 -29.55 0.79 -26.25
C LEU A 113 -29.10 -0.67 -26.09
N ALA A 114 -28.18 -0.97 -25.16
CA ALA A 114 -27.73 -2.34 -24.93
C ALA A 114 -28.73 -3.19 -24.11
N ASN A 115 -28.57 -4.52 -24.15
CA ASN A 115 -29.37 -5.45 -23.35
C ASN A 115 -29.03 -5.30 -21.84
N PRO A 116 -30.02 -5.17 -20.94
CA PRO A 116 -29.80 -5.04 -19.49
C PRO A 116 -28.89 -6.11 -18.87
N ALA A 117 -29.08 -7.39 -19.21
CA ALA A 117 -28.27 -8.48 -18.67
C ALA A 117 -26.81 -8.42 -19.17
N GLY A 118 -26.62 -8.04 -20.45
CA GLY A 118 -25.30 -7.87 -21.04
C GLY A 118 -24.52 -6.70 -20.42
N LYS A 119 -25.18 -5.57 -20.13
CA LYS A 119 -24.55 -4.42 -19.46
C LYS A 119 -24.00 -4.78 -18.10
N VAL A 120 -24.76 -5.55 -17.32
CA VAL A 120 -24.35 -5.97 -15.97
C VAL A 120 -23.13 -6.88 -16.06
N ALA A 121 -23.12 -7.87 -16.95
CA ALA A 121 -21.97 -8.76 -17.14
C ALA A 121 -20.69 -7.99 -17.55
N VAL A 122 -20.82 -7.03 -18.48
CA VAL A 122 -19.69 -6.19 -18.90
C VAL A 122 -19.23 -5.25 -17.77
N ALA A 123 -20.15 -4.66 -17.02
CA ALA A 123 -19.82 -3.83 -15.87
C ALA A 123 -19.08 -4.64 -14.78
N GLU A 124 -19.49 -5.87 -14.51
CA GLU A 124 -18.80 -6.77 -13.57
C GLU A 124 -17.38 -7.11 -14.03
N GLU A 125 -17.20 -7.42 -15.33
CA GLU A 125 -15.88 -7.68 -15.89
C GLU A 125 -14.96 -6.45 -15.79
N LEU A 126 -15.49 -5.25 -16.05
CA LEU A 126 -14.76 -4.00 -15.89
C LEU A 126 -14.38 -3.70 -14.44
N ILE A 127 -15.28 -3.98 -13.49
CA ILE A 127 -15.00 -3.85 -12.05
C ILE A 127 -13.88 -4.81 -11.65
N GLU A 128 -13.94 -6.07 -12.08
CA GLU A 128 -12.93 -7.08 -11.73
C GLU A 128 -11.57 -6.78 -12.39
N SER A 129 -11.56 -6.33 -13.65
CA SER A 129 -10.35 -5.86 -14.31
C SER A 129 -9.75 -4.66 -13.57
N GLY A 130 -10.57 -3.66 -13.24
CA GLY A 130 -10.13 -2.47 -12.50
C GLY A 130 -9.57 -2.81 -11.11
N ARG A 131 -10.16 -3.80 -10.41
CA ARG A 131 -9.63 -4.30 -9.13
C ARG A 131 -8.27 -4.96 -9.26
N ARG A 132 -8.08 -5.80 -10.29
CA ARG A 132 -6.79 -6.46 -10.54
C ARG A 132 -5.70 -5.44 -10.86
N GLU A 133 -6.00 -4.45 -11.70
CA GLU A 133 -5.07 -3.37 -12.03
C GLU A 133 -4.73 -2.51 -10.81
N LEU A 134 -5.72 -2.16 -10.00
CA LEU A 134 -5.53 -1.47 -8.73
C LEU A 134 -4.65 -2.25 -7.75
N GLY A 135 -4.89 -3.57 -7.63
CA GLY A 135 -4.10 -4.45 -6.79
C GLY A 135 -2.64 -4.52 -7.25
N LYS A 136 -2.41 -4.59 -8.56
CA LYS A 136 -1.06 -4.56 -9.13
C LYS A 136 -0.36 -3.22 -8.87
N ALA A 137 -1.02 -2.10 -9.17
CA ALA A 137 -0.45 -0.77 -8.97
C ALA A 137 -0.14 -0.50 -7.48
N SER A 138 -1.01 -0.97 -6.58
CA SER A 138 -0.79 -0.94 -5.13
C SER A 138 0.47 -1.71 -4.74
N ALA A 139 0.60 -2.97 -5.18
CA ALA A 139 1.75 -3.80 -4.87
C ALA A 139 3.06 -3.21 -5.41
N ASP A 140 3.05 -2.73 -6.66
CA ASP A 140 4.21 -2.11 -7.31
C ASP A 140 4.64 -0.82 -6.58
N ALA A 141 3.68 0.06 -6.26
CA ALA A 141 3.97 1.29 -5.53
C ALA A 141 4.48 1.02 -4.11
N MET A 142 3.94 0.03 -3.41
CA MET A 142 4.43 -0.38 -2.09
C MET A 142 5.86 -0.92 -2.15
N ALA A 143 6.16 -1.81 -3.10
CA ALA A 143 7.49 -2.39 -3.25
C ALA A 143 8.56 -1.34 -3.59
N LEU A 144 8.22 -0.40 -4.48
CA LEU A 144 9.09 0.73 -4.81
C LEU A 144 9.27 1.67 -3.62
N ALA A 145 8.21 1.97 -2.87
CA ALA A 145 8.32 2.77 -1.66
C ALA A 145 9.19 2.11 -0.59
N ASP A 146 9.06 0.79 -0.37
CA ASP A 146 9.89 0.03 0.56
C ASP A 146 11.37 0.03 0.13
N THR A 147 11.62 -0.09 -1.19
CA THR A 147 12.98 0.03 -1.75
C THR A 147 13.56 1.42 -1.53
N ALA A 148 12.78 2.47 -1.79
CA ALA A 148 13.20 3.85 -1.53
C ALA A 148 13.48 4.08 -0.05
N ILE A 149 12.63 3.60 0.87
CA ILE A 149 12.85 3.69 2.32
C ILE A 149 14.18 3.04 2.69
N ALA A 150 14.49 1.86 2.17
CA ALA A 150 15.74 1.17 2.48
C ALA A 150 16.97 1.98 2.04
N LEU A 151 17.00 2.46 0.79
CA LEU A 151 18.10 3.26 0.25
C LEU A 151 18.25 4.61 0.99
N LEU A 152 17.15 5.29 1.25
CA LEU A 152 17.16 6.56 1.98
C LEU A 152 17.57 6.37 3.44
N THR A 153 17.25 5.23 4.06
CA THR A 153 17.67 4.93 5.43
C THR A 153 19.18 4.85 5.49
N GLU A 154 19.81 4.10 4.59
CA GLU A 154 21.27 4.02 4.50
C GLU A 154 21.93 5.40 4.37
N ASP A 155 21.37 6.26 3.53
CA ASP A 155 21.86 7.64 3.35
C ASP A 155 21.56 8.57 4.52
N ALA A 156 20.56 8.28 5.35
CA ALA A 156 20.21 9.07 6.54
C ALA A 156 21.07 8.70 7.77
N LEU A 157 21.62 7.48 7.82
CA LEU A 157 22.44 7.04 8.94
C LEU A 157 23.74 7.86 9.08
N PRO A 158 24.19 8.16 10.31
CA PRO A 158 25.49 8.78 10.52
C PRO A 158 26.62 7.86 10.03
N LYS A 159 27.71 8.44 9.54
CA LYS A 159 28.86 7.71 8.99
C LYS A 159 30.08 7.89 9.88
N VAL A 160 30.82 6.80 10.09
CA VAL A 160 32.06 6.83 10.86
C VAL A 160 33.14 7.48 10.00
N PRO A 161 33.78 8.59 10.46
CA PRO A 161 34.91 9.16 9.76
C PRO A 161 36.07 8.17 9.68
N ALA A 162 36.80 8.17 8.55
CA ALA A 162 37.98 7.33 8.38
C ALA A 162 38.98 7.56 9.54
N GLY A 163 39.47 6.46 10.12
CA GLY A 163 40.43 6.49 11.24
C GLY A 163 39.82 6.61 12.65
N GLN A 164 38.51 6.87 12.78
CA GLN A 164 37.84 6.91 14.11
C GLN A 164 37.17 5.59 14.50
N GLU A 165 37.20 4.60 13.62
CA GLU A 165 36.43 3.37 13.78
C GLU A 165 36.77 2.59 15.06
N MET A 166 38.06 2.47 15.39
CA MET A 166 38.47 1.77 16.61
C MET A 166 37.98 2.47 17.88
N VAL A 167 38.12 3.80 17.95
CA VAL A 167 37.69 4.58 19.11
C VAL A 167 36.18 4.51 19.26
N ALA A 168 35.45 4.74 18.16
CA ALA A 168 34.00 4.64 18.14
C ALA A 168 33.47 3.26 18.55
N ARG A 169 34.17 2.18 18.15
CA ARG A 169 33.86 0.81 18.60
C ARG A 169 34.02 0.65 20.10
N GLU A 170 35.13 1.11 20.68
CA GLU A 170 35.35 0.98 22.13
C GLU A 170 34.34 1.80 22.94
N ASP A 171 34.02 3.02 22.50
CA ASP A 171 33.02 3.86 23.15
C ASP A 171 31.61 3.25 23.04
N ALA A 172 31.25 2.73 21.87
CA ALA A 172 29.98 2.03 21.67
C ALA A 172 29.90 0.73 22.50
N LYS A 173 31.01 -0.01 22.64
CA LYS A 173 31.08 -1.17 23.54
C LYS A 173 30.88 -0.76 24.99
N MET A 174 31.50 0.33 25.44
CA MET A 174 31.34 0.84 26.81
C MET A 174 29.87 1.20 27.09
N LEU A 175 29.24 1.92 26.15
CA LEU A 175 27.86 2.34 26.23
C LEU A 175 26.89 1.15 26.32
N LEU A 176 27.05 0.17 25.43
CA LEU A 176 26.22 -1.04 25.45
C LEU A 176 26.62 -1.98 26.61
N GLY A 177 27.89 -1.98 27.00
CA GLY A 177 28.49 -2.82 28.04
C GLY A 177 27.90 -2.57 29.42
N ALA A 178 27.59 -1.31 29.72
CA ALA A 178 26.91 -0.90 30.95
C ALA A 178 25.47 -1.42 31.08
N ALA A 179 24.85 -1.88 29.99
CA ALA A 179 23.50 -2.40 29.99
C ALA A 179 23.44 -3.84 30.51
N HIS A 180 22.47 -4.11 31.40
CA HIS A 180 22.23 -5.43 32.01
C HIS A 180 21.19 -6.26 31.24
N SER A 181 20.52 -5.67 30.25
CA SER A 181 19.51 -6.32 29.41
C SER A 181 19.43 -5.66 28.03
N ALA A 182 18.89 -6.36 27.03
CA ALA A 182 18.67 -5.82 25.70
C ALA A 182 17.80 -4.55 25.72
N VAL A 183 16.77 -4.52 26.57
CA VAL A 183 15.88 -3.34 26.74
C VAL A 183 16.66 -2.13 27.26
N SER A 184 17.50 -2.32 28.29
CA SER A 184 18.31 -1.22 28.84
C SER A 184 19.36 -0.72 27.84
N ALA A 185 19.93 -1.63 27.03
CA ALA A 185 20.87 -1.28 25.98
C ALA A 185 20.21 -0.49 24.85
N GLN A 186 19.00 -0.89 24.46
CA GLN A 186 18.20 -0.16 23.49
C GLN A 186 17.91 1.25 23.96
N ALA A 187 17.44 1.42 25.20
CA ALA A 187 17.15 2.75 25.74
C ALA A 187 18.40 3.64 25.80
N ALA A 188 19.56 3.08 26.19
CA ALA A 188 20.82 3.82 26.21
C ALA A 188 21.29 4.23 24.81
N ALA A 189 21.29 3.29 23.85
CA ALA A 189 21.73 3.54 22.49
C ALA A 189 20.81 4.52 21.74
N VAL A 190 19.49 4.36 21.86
CA VAL A 190 18.51 5.28 21.26
C VAL A 190 18.71 6.69 21.79
N ARG A 191 18.77 6.86 23.12
CA ARG A 191 18.99 8.18 23.73
C ARG A 191 20.29 8.81 23.27
N TYR A 192 21.37 8.04 23.16
CA TYR A 192 22.65 8.53 22.68
C TYR A 192 22.54 9.03 21.23
N VAL A 193 21.97 8.21 20.34
CA VAL A 193 21.79 8.57 18.92
C VAL A 193 20.85 9.75 18.71
N GLU A 194 19.87 9.98 19.59
CA GLU A 194 19.01 11.17 19.52
C GLU A 194 19.74 12.45 19.93
N GLN A 195 20.73 12.34 20.81
CA GLN A 195 21.48 13.47 21.33
C GLN A 195 22.71 13.78 20.48
N HIS A 196 23.37 12.75 19.96
CA HIS A 196 24.65 12.80 19.30
C HIS A 196 24.55 12.51 17.80
N ASP A 197 25.47 13.11 17.04
CA ASP A 197 25.59 12.91 15.59
C ASP A 197 27.05 12.67 15.21
N ASP A 198 27.68 11.74 15.93
CA ASP A 198 29.12 11.48 15.90
C ASP A 198 29.45 10.04 15.47
N SER A 199 30.73 9.69 15.53
CA SER A 199 31.25 8.38 15.14
C SER A 199 30.74 7.23 16.01
N VAL A 200 30.39 7.49 17.28
CA VAL A 200 29.78 6.50 18.17
C VAL A 200 28.34 6.24 17.76
N ALA A 201 27.56 7.29 17.46
CA ALA A 201 26.22 7.13 16.90
C ALA A 201 26.23 6.38 15.57
N ALA A 202 27.22 6.66 14.70
CA ALA A 202 27.44 5.92 13.46
C ALA A 202 27.77 4.44 13.70
N MET A 203 28.60 4.13 14.69
CA MET A 203 28.94 2.76 15.06
C MET A 203 27.73 1.99 15.60
N LEU A 204 26.91 2.61 16.45
CA LEU A 204 25.68 2.02 16.96
C LEU A 204 24.66 1.72 15.85
N ALA A 205 24.65 2.55 14.80
CA ALA A 205 23.79 2.39 13.63
C ALA A 205 24.35 1.40 12.58
N ASP A 206 25.57 0.87 12.75
CA ASP A 206 26.13 -0.17 11.88
C ASP A 206 25.51 -1.54 12.24
N ARG A 207 24.70 -2.08 11.33
CA ARG A 207 24.00 -3.36 11.55
C ARG A 207 24.96 -4.51 11.77
N HIS A 208 26.05 -4.57 10.99
CA HIS A 208 26.96 -5.70 11.00
C HIS A 208 27.73 -5.75 12.31
N TRP A 209 28.34 -4.63 12.69
CA TRP A 209 29.06 -4.52 13.95
C TRP A 209 28.13 -4.74 15.15
N LEU A 210 26.97 -4.07 15.17
CA LEU A 210 26.01 -4.20 16.27
C LEU A 210 25.61 -5.66 16.47
N LYS A 211 25.22 -6.34 15.38
CA LYS A 211 24.85 -7.76 15.39
C LYS A 211 25.97 -8.63 15.94
N MET A 212 27.21 -8.46 15.45
CA MET A 212 28.36 -9.23 15.92
C MET A 212 28.60 -9.03 17.43
N TYR A 213 28.51 -7.78 17.90
CA TYR A 213 28.72 -7.46 19.31
C TYR A 213 27.62 -8.05 20.21
N VAL A 214 26.34 -7.84 19.88
CA VAL A 214 25.25 -8.28 20.76
C VAL A 214 25.01 -9.79 20.73
N THR A 215 25.25 -10.45 19.58
CA THR A 215 25.24 -11.92 19.52
C THR A 215 26.38 -12.52 20.33
N GLY A 216 27.56 -11.89 20.34
CA GLY A 216 28.67 -12.27 21.23
C GLY A 216 28.35 -12.15 22.72
N ARG A 217 27.34 -11.34 23.10
CA ARG A 217 26.82 -11.25 24.47
C ARG A 217 25.69 -12.24 24.78
N GLY A 218 25.35 -13.10 23.82
CA GLY A 218 24.30 -14.11 23.97
C GLY A 218 22.87 -13.59 23.78
N TRP A 219 22.68 -12.43 23.15
CA TRP A 219 21.32 -11.95 22.84
C TRP A 219 20.72 -12.68 21.64
N SER A 220 19.40 -12.85 21.66
CA SER A 220 18.69 -13.54 20.58
C SER A 220 18.69 -12.71 19.30
N GLY A 221 18.56 -13.37 18.14
CA GLY A 221 18.46 -12.69 16.84
C GLY A 221 17.31 -11.67 16.80
N THR A 222 16.18 -11.99 17.43
CA THR A 222 15.02 -11.09 17.52
C THR A 222 15.33 -9.83 18.34
N ASP A 223 16.09 -9.95 19.43
CA ASP A 223 16.51 -8.79 20.22
C ASP A 223 17.50 -7.91 19.44
N VAL A 224 18.36 -8.53 18.64
CA VAL A 224 19.28 -7.80 17.75
C VAL A 224 18.51 -6.97 16.72
N ASP A 225 17.55 -7.58 16.03
CA ASP A 225 16.77 -6.89 15.01
C ASP A 225 15.93 -5.76 15.63
N ARG A 226 15.27 -6.01 16.77
CA ARG A 226 14.52 -4.96 17.50
C ARG A 226 15.42 -3.79 17.92
N LEU A 227 16.62 -4.09 18.43
CA LEU A 227 17.59 -3.06 18.83
C LEU A 227 18.03 -2.22 17.63
N TYR A 228 18.38 -2.88 16.53
CA TYR A 228 18.81 -2.23 15.30
C TYR A 228 17.70 -1.34 14.72
N ASP A 229 16.46 -1.84 14.67
CA ASP A 229 15.31 -1.08 14.18
C ASP A 229 15.04 0.17 15.03
N ALA A 230 15.20 0.06 16.36
CA ALA A 230 15.04 1.19 17.27
C ALA A 230 16.16 2.24 17.07
N ILE A 231 17.41 1.81 16.94
CA ILE A 231 18.56 2.70 16.73
C ILE A 231 18.47 3.38 15.36
N SER A 232 18.22 2.63 14.30
CA SER A 232 18.08 3.18 12.94
C SER A 232 16.92 4.17 12.85
N SER A 233 15.78 3.86 13.47
CA SER A 233 14.64 4.79 13.56
C SER A 233 15.02 6.08 14.30
N ALA A 234 15.77 5.99 15.40
CA ALA A 234 16.26 7.15 16.13
C ALA A 234 17.25 7.99 15.30
N ALA A 235 18.18 7.32 14.61
CA ALA A 235 19.14 7.98 13.72
C ALA A 235 18.46 8.72 12.57
N VAL A 236 17.43 8.11 11.96
CA VAL A 236 16.62 8.77 10.91
C VAL A 236 15.89 10.00 11.46
N ARG A 237 15.28 9.91 12.65
CA ARG A 237 14.64 11.08 13.29
C ARG A 237 15.65 12.19 13.54
N LYS A 238 16.84 11.86 14.07
CA LYS A 238 17.93 12.82 14.30
C LYS A 238 18.39 13.47 13.00
N ALA A 239 18.55 12.68 11.94
CA ALA A 239 18.99 13.14 10.63
C ALA A 239 18.09 14.25 10.05
N ALA A 240 16.78 14.26 10.33
CA ALA A 240 15.87 15.32 9.90
C ALA A 240 16.25 16.72 10.47
N THR A 241 17.02 16.76 11.55
CA THR A 241 17.56 17.99 12.17
C THR A 241 19.07 18.15 12.01
N SER A 242 19.73 17.27 11.25
CA SER A 242 21.18 17.33 11.04
C SER A 242 21.58 18.55 10.19
N SER A 243 22.80 19.02 10.38
CA SER A 243 23.44 20.04 9.54
C SER A 243 23.93 19.48 8.21
N ASP A 244 24.06 18.15 8.09
CA ASP A 244 24.32 17.47 6.82
C ASP A 244 23.05 17.52 5.94
N SER A 245 23.12 18.28 4.85
CA SER A 245 22.00 18.49 3.94
C SER A 245 21.53 17.21 3.26
N ARG A 246 22.42 16.26 2.96
CA ARG A 246 22.06 15.00 2.32
C ARG A 246 21.34 14.08 3.29
N ARG A 247 21.84 13.96 4.52
CA ARG A 247 21.18 13.16 5.58
C ARG A 247 19.82 13.72 5.94
N LYS A 248 19.73 15.05 6.07
CA LYS A 248 18.46 15.75 6.29
C LYS A 248 17.46 15.49 5.17
N ALA A 249 17.87 15.66 3.92
CA ALA A 249 17.01 15.38 2.76
C ALA A 249 16.53 13.92 2.75
N SER A 250 17.42 12.97 3.05
CA SER A 250 17.10 11.55 3.07
C SER A 250 16.08 11.21 4.17
N ALA A 251 16.25 11.76 5.37
CA ALA A 251 15.31 11.57 6.48
C ALA A 251 13.91 12.12 6.16
N LEU A 252 13.83 13.29 5.54
CA LEU A 252 12.56 13.88 5.12
C LEU A 252 11.91 13.05 3.99
N ALA A 253 12.71 12.59 3.03
CA ALA A 253 12.26 11.72 1.94
C ALA A 253 11.70 10.38 2.44
N ILE A 254 12.24 9.80 3.52
CA ILE A 254 11.66 8.60 4.16
C ILE A 254 10.23 8.85 4.61
N GLY A 255 9.94 10.03 5.20
CA GLY A 255 8.58 10.41 5.58
C GLY A 255 7.61 10.40 4.40
N HIS A 256 8.06 10.91 3.24
CA HIS A 256 7.28 10.90 2.00
C HIS A 256 7.08 9.48 1.45
N ALA A 257 8.13 8.67 1.42
CA ALA A 257 8.05 7.28 0.98
C ALA A 257 7.09 6.45 1.84
N GLN A 258 7.10 6.67 3.17
CA GLN A 258 6.12 6.06 4.09
C GLN A 258 4.69 6.54 3.81
N GLY A 259 4.51 7.81 3.45
CA GLY A 259 3.23 8.35 2.99
C GLY A 259 2.70 7.62 1.76
N ILE A 260 3.54 7.47 0.72
CA ILE A 260 3.20 6.72 -0.50
C ILE A 260 2.85 5.27 -0.18
N ARG A 261 3.67 4.59 0.65
CA ARG A 261 3.42 3.20 1.04
C ARG A 261 2.06 3.02 1.73
N ARG A 262 1.71 3.92 2.66
CA ARG A 262 0.40 3.92 3.34
C ARG A 262 -0.73 4.17 2.35
N ALA A 263 -0.55 5.13 1.43
CA ALA A 263 -1.52 5.47 0.40
C ALA A 263 -1.76 4.30 -0.56
N ALA A 264 -0.69 3.64 -1.01
CA ALA A 264 -0.77 2.49 -1.89
C ALA A 264 -1.48 1.31 -1.21
N GLY A 265 -1.23 1.07 0.08
CA GLY A 265 -1.92 0.04 0.86
C GLY A 265 -3.44 0.25 1.00
N SER A 266 -3.96 1.46 0.80
CA SER A 266 -5.40 1.75 0.83
C SER A 266 -6.08 1.71 -0.55
N LEU A 267 -5.32 1.55 -1.65
CA LEU A 267 -5.88 1.39 -2.99
C LEU A 267 -6.79 0.15 -3.13
N PRO A 268 -6.47 -1.03 -2.57
CA PRO A 268 -7.37 -2.19 -2.64
C PRO A 268 -8.70 -1.96 -1.93
N THR A 269 -8.71 -1.21 -0.82
CA THR A 269 -9.96 -0.81 -0.14
C THR A 269 -10.81 0.14 -1.00
N LEU A 270 -10.18 1.01 -1.81
CA LEU A 270 -10.88 1.82 -2.82
C LEU A 270 -11.38 0.98 -4.02
N GLY A 271 -10.73 -0.14 -4.32
CA GLY A 271 -11.22 -1.12 -5.30
C GLY A 271 -12.43 -1.91 -4.81
N ALA A 272 -12.56 -2.09 -3.49
CA ALA A 272 -13.74 -2.72 -2.89
C ALA A 272 -14.99 -1.82 -2.96
N THR A 273 -14.83 -0.49 -2.96
CA THR A 273 -15.96 0.45 -3.13
C THR A 273 -16.46 0.56 -4.57
N LEU A 274 -15.72 -0.01 -5.53
CA LEU A 274 -16.24 -0.23 -6.90
C LEU A 274 -17.29 -1.35 -6.95
N ASP A 275 -17.51 -2.11 -5.86
CA ASP A 275 -18.64 -3.05 -5.77
C ASP A 275 -19.93 -2.33 -5.33
N PRO A 276 -20.95 -2.22 -6.18
CA PRO A 276 -22.24 -1.75 -5.73
C PRO A 276 -22.93 -2.73 -4.76
N ARG A 277 -22.49 -4.00 -4.66
CA ARG A 277 -23.13 -5.02 -3.80
C ARG A 277 -22.63 -5.01 -2.34
N ARG A 278 -21.51 -4.35 -2.03
CA ARG A 278 -20.88 -4.38 -0.69
C ARG A 278 -21.16 -3.13 0.18
N SER A 279 -21.95 -2.17 -0.29
CA SER A 279 -22.23 -0.90 0.43
C SER A 279 -23.44 -0.96 1.39
N ARG A 280 -23.77 -2.14 1.92
CA ARG A 280 -24.86 -2.36 2.90
C ARG A 280 -24.35 -2.50 4.32
#